data_AF-Q31SX3-F1
#
_entry.id   AF-Q31SX3-F1
#
_cell.length_a   1.000
_cell.length_b   1.000
_cell.length_c   1.000
_cell.angle_alpha   90.00
_cell.angle_beta   90.00
_cell.angle_gamma   90.00
#
_symmetry.space_group_name_H-M   'P 1'
#
loop_
_entity.id
_entity.type
_entity.pdbx_description
1 polymer ?
#
loop_
_entity_poly.entity_id
_entity_poly.type
_entity_poly.pdbx_seq_one_letter_code
_entity_poly.pdbx_strand_id
1 'polypeptide(L)'
;MGVIEFLFALAQDMILAAIPAVGFAMVFNVPVRALRWCALLGAIGHGSRMILMTRGLNIEWSTFMASMLVGTIGIQWSRWYLAHPKVFTVAAVIPMFPGISAYTAMISAVKISQLGYSEPLMITLLTNFLTASSIVGALSIGLSIPGLWLYRKRPRV
;
A
#
# COMPACT_ATOMS: atom_id res chain seq x y z
N MET A 1 -16.64 -4.59 -17.38
CA MET A 1 -16.45 -5.91 -16.74
C MET A 1 -17.77 -6.37 -16.19
N GLY A 2 -18.13 -7.63 -16.42
CA GLY A 2 -19.25 -8.25 -15.71
C GLY A 2 -18.94 -8.37 -14.21
N VAL A 3 -19.98 -8.52 -13.37
CA VAL A 3 -19.80 -8.67 -11.91
C VAL A 3 -18.92 -9.88 -11.58
N ILE A 4 -19.10 -10.99 -12.29
CA ILE A 4 -18.33 -12.23 -12.09
C ILE A 4 -16.85 -12.02 -12.42
N GLU A 5 -16.54 -11.40 -13.56
CA GLU A 5 -15.16 -11.08 -13.96
C GLU A 5 -14.48 -10.17 -12.94
N PHE A 6 -15.19 -9.15 -12.44
CA PHE A 6 -14.68 -8.26 -11.42
C PHE A 6 -14.36 -9.00 -10.11
N LEU A 7 -15.25 -9.89 -9.66
CA LEU A 7 -15.01 -10.69 -8.45
C LEU A 7 -13.80 -11.62 -8.62
N PHE A 8 -13.62 -12.24 -9.79
CA PHE A 8 -12.43 -13.04 -10.08
C PHE A 8 -11.15 -12.20 -10.10
N ALA A 9 -11.17 -11.04 -10.76
CA ALA A 9 -10.03 -10.14 -10.81
C ALA A 9 -9.66 -9.62 -9.40
N LEU A 10 -10.67 -9.27 -8.59
CA LEU A 10 -10.49 -8.85 -7.20
C LEU A 10 -9.92 -9.98 -6.34
N ALA A 11 -10.44 -11.20 -6.46
CA ALA A 11 -9.92 -12.35 -5.71
C ALA A 11 -8.46 -12.64 -6.08
N GLN A 12 -8.13 -12.61 -7.38
CA GLN A 12 -6.76 -12.80 -7.86
C GLN A 12 -5.83 -11.71 -7.33
N ASP A 13 -6.24 -10.44 -7.42
CA ASP A 13 -5.49 -9.29 -6.91
C ASP A 13 -5.20 -9.41 -5.41
N MET A 14 -6.21 -9.75 -4.62
CA MET A 14 -6.09 -9.94 -3.17
C MET A 14 -5.16 -11.11 -2.80
N ILE A 15 -5.28 -12.25 -3.49
CA ILE A 15 -4.42 -13.41 -3.27
C ILE A 15 -2.97 -13.09 -3.63
N LEU A 16 -2.75 -12.44 -4.77
CA LEU A 16 -1.41 -12.06 -5.22
C LEU A 16 -0.79 -11.01 -4.30
N ALA A 17 -1.56 -10.07 -3.76
CA ALA A 17 -1.08 -9.08 -2.80
C ALA A 17 -0.71 -9.69 -1.43
N ALA A 18 -1.34 -10.80 -1.04
CA ALA A 18 -1.02 -11.50 0.20
C ALA A 18 0.40 -12.10 0.19
N ILE A 19 0.89 -12.55 -0.97
CA ILE A 19 2.20 -13.19 -1.13
C ILE A 19 3.36 -12.25 -0.74
N PRO A 20 3.52 -11.05 -1.35
CA PRO A 20 4.56 -10.10 -0.94
C PRO A 20 4.33 -9.59 0.48
N ALA A 21 3.08 -9.43 0.95
CA ALA A 21 2.83 -9.05 2.33
C ALA A 21 3.43 -10.08 3.32
N VAL A 22 3.29 -11.38 3.07
CA VAL A 22 3.94 -12.43 3.87
C VAL A 22 5.46 -12.41 3.68
N GLY A 23 5.94 -12.27 2.44
CA GLY A 23 7.36 -12.20 2.12
C GLY A 23 8.07 -11.11 2.93
N PHE A 24 7.55 -9.88 2.88
CA PHE A 24 8.11 -8.78 3.65
C PHE A 24 7.86 -8.91 5.15
N ALA A 25 6.76 -9.52 5.60
CA ALA A 25 6.57 -9.83 7.02
C ALA A 25 7.68 -10.75 7.55
N MET A 26 8.10 -11.76 6.77
CA MET A 26 9.24 -12.61 7.14
C MET A 26 10.55 -11.82 7.17
N VAL A 27 10.79 -10.93 6.19
CA VAL A 27 11.96 -10.03 6.20
C VAL A 27 11.99 -9.14 7.45
N PHE A 28 10.82 -8.71 7.93
CA PHE A 28 10.69 -7.94 9.17
C PHE A 28 10.62 -8.79 10.44
N ASN A 29 10.98 -10.07 10.39
CA ASN A 29 10.99 -10.98 11.54
C ASN A 29 9.65 -11.01 12.30
N VAL A 30 8.53 -10.89 11.58
CA VAL A 30 7.19 -11.04 12.16
C VAL A 30 7.02 -12.49 12.66
N PRO A 31 6.54 -12.72 13.89
CA PRO A 31 6.36 -14.08 14.41
C PRO A 31 5.43 -14.89 13.50
N VAL A 32 5.73 -16.17 13.31
CA VAL A 32 5.03 -17.07 12.37
C VAL A 32 3.50 -17.06 12.58
N ARG A 33 3.05 -16.95 13.83
CA ARG A 33 1.64 -16.87 14.21
C ARG A 33 0.93 -15.63 13.67
N ALA A 34 1.66 -14.53 13.47
CA ALA A 34 1.16 -13.26 12.96
C ALA A 34 1.18 -13.16 11.42
N LEU A 35 1.95 -14.00 10.72
CA LEU A 35 2.08 -13.95 9.25
C LEU A 35 0.74 -14.07 8.52
N ARG A 36 -0.18 -14.91 9.02
CA ARG A 36 -1.53 -15.07 8.43
C ARG A 36 -2.33 -13.77 8.48
N TRP A 37 -2.15 -12.97 9.54
CA TRP A 37 -2.79 -11.67 9.67
C TRP A 37 -2.13 -10.63 8.76
N CYS A 38 -0.81 -10.64 8.61
CA CYS A 38 -0.13 -9.79 7.62
C CYS A 38 -0.62 -10.09 6.19
N ALA A 39 -0.78 -11.37 5.85
CA ALA A 39 -1.34 -11.81 4.57
C ALA A 39 -2.76 -11.26 4.35
N LEU A 40 -3.63 -11.44 5.34
CA LEU A 40 -5.02 -10.99 5.28
C LEU A 40 -5.11 -9.46 5.18
N LEU A 41 -4.29 -8.73 5.94
CA LEU A 41 -4.29 -7.27 5.91
C LEU A 41 -3.74 -6.71 4.60
N GLY A 42 -2.73 -7.37 4.01
CA GLY A 42 -2.20 -7.01 2.69
C GLY A 42 -3.22 -7.23 1.59
N ALA A 43 -3.93 -8.36 1.63
CA ALA A 43 -5.04 -8.65 0.73
C ALA A 43 -6.16 -7.60 0.84
N ILE A 44 -6.59 -7.29 2.07
CA ILE A 44 -7.64 -6.29 2.32
C ILE A 44 -7.19 -4.89 1.86
N GLY A 45 -5.96 -4.49 2.18
CA GLY A 45 -5.40 -3.20 1.77
C GLY A 45 -5.39 -3.04 0.25
N HIS A 46 -4.80 -4.00 -0.46
CA HIS A 46 -4.70 -3.93 -1.92
C HIS A 46 -6.07 -4.08 -2.61
N GLY A 47 -6.90 -5.02 -2.16
CA GLY A 47 -8.25 -5.22 -2.69
C GLY A 47 -9.15 -4.01 -2.48
N SER A 48 -9.09 -3.35 -1.31
CA SER A 48 -9.84 -2.11 -1.08
C SER A 48 -9.39 -0.99 -2.02
N ARG A 49 -8.08 -0.88 -2.31
CA ARG A 49 -7.58 0.05 -3.32
C ARG A 49 -8.13 -0.28 -4.71
N MET A 50 -8.12 -1.54 -5.14
CA MET A 50 -8.66 -1.96 -6.44
C MET A 50 -10.15 -1.63 -6.58
N ILE A 51 -10.95 -1.89 -5.53
CA ILE A 51 -12.38 -1.55 -5.51
C ILE A 51 -12.59 -0.05 -5.72
N LEU A 52 -11.86 0.78 -4.98
CA LEU A 52 -11.98 2.24 -5.07
C LEU A 52 -11.56 2.76 -6.45
N MET A 53 -10.48 2.22 -7.01
CA MET A 53 -10.03 2.56 -8.37
C MET A 53 -11.06 2.17 -9.44
N THR A 54 -11.69 1.01 -9.29
CA THR A 54 -12.74 0.54 -10.22
C THR A 54 -14.00 1.40 -10.12
N ARG A 55 -14.23 2.07 -8.98
CA ARG A 55 -15.31 3.04 -8.78
C ARG A 55 -14.96 4.45 -9.29
N GLY A 56 -13.79 4.62 -9.92
CA GLY A 56 -13.37 5.88 -10.54
C GLY A 56 -12.59 6.82 -9.62
N LEU A 57 -12.19 6.38 -8.42
CA LEU A 57 -11.27 7.16 -7.59
C LEU A 57 -9.84 7.04 -8.11
N ASN A 58 -9.11 8.15 -8.09
CA ASN A 58 -7.69 8.15 -8.47
C ASN A 58 -6.87 7.24 -7.55
N ILE A 59 -5.71 6.79 -8.03
CA ILE A 59 -4.84 5.86 -7.30
C ILE A 59 -4.37 6.42 -5.97
N GLU A 60 -4.15 7.73 -5.86
CA GLU A 60 -3.69 8.42 -4.66
C GLU A 60 -4.76 8.35 -3.56
N TRP A 61 -5.99 8.76 -3.87
CA TRP A 61 -7.12 8.73 -2.94
C TRP A 61 -7.52 7.31 -2.57
N SER A 62 -7.49 6.39 -3.54
CA SER A 62 -7.75 4.97 -3.30
C SER A 62 -6.70 4.38 -2.34
N THR A 63 -5.42 4.72 -2.54
CA THR A 63 -4.31 4.31 -1.67
C THR A 63 -4.46 4.91 -0.27
N PHE A 64 -4.83 6.19 -0.16
CA PHE A 64 -5.03 6.88 1.11
C PHE A 64 -6.13 6.24 1.95
N MET A 65 -7.29 5.95 1.33
CA MET A 65 -8.40 5.28 2.01
C MET A 65 -8.04 3.84 2.42
N ALA A 66 -7.39 3.11 1.52
CA ALA A 66 -6.94 1.75 1.79
C ALA A 66 -5.89 1.68 2.92
N SER A 67 -4.92 2.61 2.97
CA SER A 67 -3.92 2.65 4.04
C SER A 67 -4.53 3.06 5.39
N MET A 68 -5.54 3.93 5.39
CA MET A 68 -6.32 4.26 6.58
C MET A 68 -7.13 3.05 7.08
N LEU A 69 -7.70 2.26 6.18
CA LEU A 69 -8.38 1.01 6.52
C LEU A 69 -7.38 -0.01 7.09
N VAL A 70 -6.22 -0.19 6.48
CA VAL A 70 -5.14 -1.04 7.02
C VAL A 70 -4.69 -0.57 8.41
N GLY A 71 -4.54 0.74 8.62
CA GLY A 71 -4.16 1.32 9.91
C GLY A 71 -5.19 1.08 11.01
N THR A 72 -6.49 1.27 10.71
CA THR A 72 -7.58 1.02 11.67
C THR A 72 -7.67 -0.46 12.06
N ILE A 73 -7.68 -1.37 11.08
CA ILE A 73 -7.71 -2.82 11.33
C ILE A 73 -6.45 -3.27 12.07
N GLY A 74 -5.28 -2.78 11.66
CA GLY A 74 -4.01 -3.09 12.29
C GLY A 74 -3.96 -2.72 13.77
N ILE A 75 -4.51 -1.57 14.17
CA ILE A 75 -4.64 -1.17 15.58
C ILE A 75 -5.63 -2.07 16.33
N GLN A 76 -6.73 -2.45 15.70
CA GLN A 76 -7.71 -3.34 16.33
C GLN A 76 -7.11 -4.72 16.61
N TRP A 77 -6.41 -5.30 15.63
CA TRP A 77 -5.72 -6.58 15.80
C TRP A 77 -4.55 -6.50 16.77
N SER A 78 -3.86 -5.35 16.84
CA SER A 78 -2.79 -5.12 17.81
C SER A 78 -3.27 -5.30 19.25
N ARG A 79 -4.49 -4.85 19.54
CA ARG A 79 -5.11 -4.98 20.88
C ARG A 79 -5.50 -6.42 21.20
N TRP A 80 -6.00 -7.16 20.21
CA TRP A 80 -6.37 -8.57 20.40
C TRP A 80 -5.16 -9.49 20.51
N TYR A 81 -4.10 -9.23 19.73
CA TYR A 81 -2.87 -10.00 19.74
C TYR A 81 -1.84 -9.53 20.78
N LEU A 82 -2.12 -8.45 21.51
CA LEU A 82 -1.19 -7.80 22.44
C LEU A 82 0.18 -7.54 21.79
N ALA A 83 0.16 -7.15 20.53
CA ALA A 83 1.34 -6.90 19.71
C ALA A 83 1.33 -5.46 19.21
N HIS A 84 2.50 -4.89 18.92
CA HIS A 84 2.57 -3.54 18.37
C HIS A 84 1.95 -3.51 16.94
N PRO A 85 1.09 -2.53 16.58
CA PRO A 85 0.41 -2.50 15.28
C PRO A 85 1.33 -2.57 14.05
N LYS A 86 2.57 -2.08 14.20
CA LYS A 86 3.61 -2.15 13.16
C LYS A 86 3.90 -3.57 12.68
N VAL A 87 3.69 -4.58 13.54
CA VAL A 87 3.86 -6.00 13.18
C VAL A 87 2.95 -6.39 12.02
N PHE A 88 1.73 -5.86 11.99
CA PHE A 88 0.74 -6.17 10.94
C PHE A 88 0.78 -5.16 9.80
N THR A 89 0.83 -3.87 10.13
CA THR A 89 0.58 -2.79 9.18
C THR A 89 1.72 -2.55 8.20
N VAL A 90 2.98 -2.63 8.64
CA VAL A 90 4.15 -2.27 7.80
C VAL A 90 4.28 -3.23 6.62
N ALA A 91 4.17 -4.54 6.86
CA ALA A 91 4.22 -5.53 5.79
C ALA A 91 3.00 -5.47 4.87
N ALA A 92 1.82 -5.18 5.43
CA ALA A 92 0.56 -5.15 4.70
C ALA A 92 0.43 -3.99 3.70
N VAL A 93 1.09 -2.85 3.92
CA VAL A 93 1.05 -1.72 2.98
C VAL A 93 2.05 -1.85 1.83
N ILE A 94 3.03 -2.75 1.91
CA ILE A 94 4.08 -2.91 0.88
C ILE A 94 3.55 -3.26 -0.51
N PRO A 95 2.55 -4.16 -0.67
CA PRO A 95 1.97 -4.42 -1.99
C PRO A 95 1.39 -3.17 -2.67
N MET A 96 1.05 -2.14 -1.88
CA MET A 96 0.53 -0.88 -2.39
C MET A 96 1.61 0.14 -2.78
N PHE A 97 2.90 -0.15 -2.55
CA PHE A 97 3.98 0.77 -2.91
C PHE A 97 4.08 0.97 -4.43
N PRO A 98 4.34 2.20 -4.91
CA PRO A 98 4.40 2.54 -6.33
C PRO A 98 5.77 2.21 -6.93
N GLY A 99 6.21 0.95 -6.84
CA GLY A 99 7.55 0.54 -7.24
C GLY A 99 7.87 0.78 -8.71
N ILE A 100 6.94 0.44 -9.61
CA ILE A 100 7.10 0.62 -11.06
C ILE A 100 7.23 2.12 -11.38
N SER A 101 6.32 2.96 -10.87
CA SER A 101 6.39 4.41 -11.09
C SER A 101 7.69 5.00 -10.54
N ALA A 102 8.08 4.64 -9.32
CA ALA A 102 9.33 5.13 -8.74
C ALA A 102 10.55 4.75 -9.60
N TYR A 103 10.60 3.49 -10.08
CA TYR A 103 11.72 3.01 -10.90
C TYR A 103 11.71 3.62 -12.31
N THR A 104 10.54 3.79 -12.94
CA THR A 104 10.41 4.45 -14.24
C THR A 104 10.82 5.92 -14.18
N ALA A 105 10.48 6.63 -13.09
CA ALA A 105 10.96 7.99 -12.86
C ALA A 105 12.50 8.02 -12.76
N MET A 106 13.09 7.12 -11.96
CA MET A 106 14.54 7.01 -11.80
C MET A 106 15.26 6.75 -13.13
N ILE A 107 14.81 5.75 -13.90
CA ILE A 107 15.39 5.45 -15.22
C ILE A 107 15.25 6.66 -16.16
N SER A 108 14.12 7.36 -16.14
CA SER A 108 13.91 8.53 -17.00
C SER A 108 14.89 9.65 -16.64
N ALA A 109 15.17 9.88 -15.36
CA ALA A 109 16.20 10.83 -14.92
C ALA A 109 17.61 10.42 -15.40
N VAL A 110 17.97 9.14 -15.26
CA VAL A 110 19.26 8.62 -15.73
C VAL A 110 19.41 8.78 -17.24
N LYS A 111 18.35 8.46 -18.01
CA LYS A 111 18.36 8.63 -19.48
C LYS A 111 18.51 10.09 -19.90
N ILE A 112 17.83 11.03 -19.22
CA ILE A 112 18.00 12.47 -19.49
C ILE A 112 19.45 12.90 -19.19
N SER A 113 20.04 12.40 -18.11
CA SER A 113 21.42 12.70 -17.74
C SER A 113 22.43 12.17 -18.77
N GLN A 114 22.21 10.96 -19.31
CA GLN A 114 23.13 10.30 -20.24
C GLN A 114 22.95 10.69 -21.70
N LEU A 115 21.70 10.85 -22.17
CA LEU A 115 21.35 11.09 -23.57
C LEU A 115 21.03 12.56 -23.86
N GLY A 116 20.96 13.39 -22.81
CA GLY A 116 20.50 14.77 -22.90
C GLY A 116 18.98 14.91 -22.73
N TYR A 117 18.53 16.16 -22.72
CA TYR A 117 17.11 16.48 -22.53
C TYR A 117 16.26 15.93 -23.68
N SER A 118 15.17 15.26 -23.30
CA SER A 118 14.13 14.79 -24.20
C SER A 118 12.78 15.05 -23.56
N GLU A 119 11.89 15.76 -24.26
CA GLU A 119 10.57 16.11 -23.76
C GLU A 119 9.74 14.86 -23.34
N PRO A 120 9.66 13.77 -24.13
CA PRO A 120 9.00 12.53 -23.69
C PRO A 120 9.57 11.94 -22.39
N LEU A 121 10.89 11.97 -22.21
CA LEU A 121 11.52 11.48 -20.97
C LEU A 121 11.20 12.39 -19.79
N MET A 122 11.15 13.71 -20.00
CA MET A 122 10.80 14.67 -18.95
C MET A 122 9.36 14.50 -18.48
N ILE A 123 8.40 14.30 -19.41
CA ILE A 123 7.00 14.02 -19.07
C ILE A 123 6.88 12.71 -18.29
N THR A 124 7.60 11.67 -18.74
CA THR A 124 7.61 10.35 -18.08
C THR A 124 8.20 10.43 -16.68
N LEU A 125 9.30 11.16 -16.51
CA LEU A 125 9.93 11.45 -15.22
C LEU A 125 8.93 12.11 -14.28
N LEU A 126 8.37 13.26 -14.67
CA LEU A 126 7.50 14.06 -13.82
C LEU A 126 6.22 13.31 -13.44
N THR A 127 5.56 12.69 -14.41
CA THR A 127 4.31 11.96 -14.17
C THR A 127 4.51 10.82 -13.17
N ASN A 128 5.54 10.00 -13.37
CA ASN A 128 5.81 8.87 -12.49
C ASN A 128 6.35 9.31 -11.13
N PHE A 129 7.16 10.36 -11.08
CA PHE A 129 7.68 10.92 -9.82
C PHE A 129 6.55 11.49 -8.96
N LEU A 130 5.65 12.29 -9.55
CA LEU A 130 4.50 12.85 -8.85
C LEU A 130 3.53 11.76 -8.40
N THR A 131 3.27 10.76 -9.25
CA THR A 131 2.43 9.61 -8.89
C THR A 131 3.03 8.83 -7.72
N ALA A 132 4.33 8.50 -7.81
CA ALA A 132 5.01 7.73 -6.78
C ALA A 132 5.07 8.48 -5.44
N SER A 133 5.47 9.75 -5.46
CA SER A 133 5.54 10.58 -4.24
C SER A 133 4.15 10.77 -3.62
N SER A 134 3.11 10.99 -4.43
CA SER A 134 1.73 11.14 -3.94
C SER A 134 1.20 9.85 -3.32
N ILE A 135 1.46 8.69 -3.91
CA ILE A 135 1.08 7.39 -3.35
C ILE A 135 1.84 7.11 -2.04
N VAL A 136 3.15 7.40 -1.97
CA VAL A 136 3.92 7.26 -0.72
C VAL A 136 3.42 8.21 0.37
N GLY A 137 3.08 9.45 0.01
CA GLY A 137 2.44 10.41 0.90
C GLY A 137 1.08 9.90 1.41
N ALA A 138 0.24 9.40 0.51
CA ALA A 138 -1.06 8.81 0.83
C ALA A 138 -0.95 7.60 1.76
N LEU A 139 0.02 6.71 1.53
CA LEU A 139 0.32 5.57 2.42
C LEU A 139 0.72 6.07 3.81
N SER A 140 1.65 7.03 3.88
CA SER A 140 2.22 7.53 5.14
C SER A 140 1.18 8.26 5.99
N ILE A 141 0.41 9.16 5.38
CA ILE A 141 -0.61 9.95 6.08
C ILE A 141 -1.79 9.05 6.45
N GLY A 142 -2.31 8.25 5.51
CA GLY A 142 -3.48 7.41 5.75
C GLY A 142 -3.21 6.35 6.83
N LEU A 143 -2.03 5.74 6.86
CA LEU A 143 -1.67 4.80 7.92
C LEU A 143 -1.53 5.48 9.30
N SER A 144 -1.10 6.74 9.34
CA SER A 144 -0.84 7.47 10.59
C SER A 144 -2.10 8.03 11.26
N ILE A 145 -3.10 8.46 10.47
CA ILE A 145 -4.35 9.08 10.98
C ILE A 145 -5.06 8.20 12.01
N PRO A 146 -5.31 6.89 11.78
CA PRO A 146 -5.95 6.01 12.75
C PRO A 146 -5.17 5.94 14.07
N GLY A 147 -3.85 5.90 14.00
CA GLY A 147 -2.99 5.91 15.19
C GLY A 147 -3.17 7.18 16.00
N LEU A 148 -3.05 8.34 15.36
CA LEU A 148 -3.19 9.64 16.03
C LEU A 148 -4.58 9.83 16.65
N TRP A 149 -5.63 9.43 15.95
CA TRP A 149 -7.00 9.61 16.43
C TRP A 149 -7.40 8.60 17.50
N LEU A 150 -7.07 7.31 17.34
CA LEU A 150 -7.46 6.25 18.28
C LEU A 150 -6.60 6.24 19.54
N TYR A 151 -5.28 6.52 19.44
CA TYR A 151 -4.41 6.59 20.62
C TYR A 151 -4.60 7.86 21.44
N ARG A 152 -5.21 8.91 20.89
CA ARG A 152 -5.59 10.09 21.68
C ARG A 152 -6.64 9.76 22.74
N LYS A 153 -7.49 8.75 22.50
CA LYS A 153 -8.59 8.38 23.40
C LYS A 153 -8.26 7.22 24.35
N ARG A 154 -7.25 6.39 24.05
CA ARG A 154 -6.90 5.20 24.83
C ARG A 154 -5.39 4.99 24.79
N PRO A 155 -4.72 4.63 25.91
CA PRO A 155 -3.27 4.45 25.96
C PRO A 155 -2.79 3.47 24.89
N ARG A 156 -1.53 3.66 24.45
CA ARG A 156 -0.84 2.65 23.63
C ARG A 156 -0.75 1.37 24.46
N VAL A 157 -0.92 0.22 23.80
CA VAL A 157 -0.72 -1.11 24.41
C VAL A 157 0.52 -1.12 25.28
#